data_AF-A0AAQ3QVM5-F1
#
_entry.id   AF-A0AAQ3QVM5-F1
#
_cell.length_a   1.000
_cell.length_b   1.000
_cell.length_c   1.000
_cell.angle_alpha   90.00
_cell.angle_beta   90.00
_cell.angle_gamma   90.00
#
_symmetry.space_group_name_H-M   'P 1'
#
loop_
_entity.id
_entity.type
_entity.pdbx_description
1 polymer ?
#
loop_
_entity_poly.entity_id
_entity_poly.type
_entity_poly.pdbx_seq_one_letter_code
_entity_poly.pdbx_strand_id
1 'polypeptide(L)'
;MTNSIRFYTITAIIAALAYAPASQAVILLNVDLSVVNHATVIATAGASEATVSGNDTLGAYLEGFFSSPGTSISFFTSGDGDFTNTLNPADGNTGMFRGNDGLDLGLNVFGWSTDGTVDFSAGTQAFTGSVTWRLSSAIYNELLVGPPSGNLYFPADSSDDLPGATLIGQWSRVAVPEPSNWVAIIGSVTLLGLVGYRRFRGSKSVVGPTE
;
A
#
# COMPACT_ATOMS: atom_id res chain seq x y z
N MET A 1 30.05 -65.82 -40.00
CA MET A 1 30.03 -64.34 -40.09
C MET A 1 28.65 -63.88 -39.68
N THR A 2 28.46 -63.41 -38.44
CA THR A 2 27.28 -62.59 -38.11
C THR A 2 27.59 -61.74 -36.88
N ASN A 3 27.27 -60.46 -37.01
CA ASN A 3 27.81 -59.34 -36.27
C ASN A 3 27.31 -59.24 -34.83
N SER A 4 28.24 -58.87 -33.95
CA SER A 4 28.03 -58.38 -32.60
C SER A 4 27.37 -57.00 -32.64
N ILE A 5 26.20 -56.85 -32.00
CA ILE A 5 25.59 -55.54 -31.73
C ILE A 5 25.79 -55.24 -30.25
N ARG A 6 26.70 -54.29 -29.95
CA ARG A 6 26.88 -53.75 -28.60
C ARG A 6 25.92 -52.57 -28.44
N PHE A 7 24.95 -52.72 -27.54
CA PHE A 7 24.08 -51.62 -27.12
C PHE A 7 24.83 -50.75 -26.11
N TYR A 8 25.13 -49.52 -26.50
CA TYR A 8 25.61 -48.48 -25.58
C TYR A 8 24.40 -47.80 -24.96
N THR A 9 24.16 -48.05 -23.68
CA THR A 9 23.12 -47.35 -22.91
C THR A 9 23.63 -45.94 -22.60
N ILE A 10 23.09 -44.94 -23.28
CA ILE A 10 23.30 -43.52 -22.97
C ILE A 10 22.35 -43.18 -21.82
N THR A 11 22.88 -43.04 -20.61
CA THR A 11 22.12 -42.52 -19.47
C THR A 11 21.96 -41.01 -19.65
N ALA A 12 20.77 -40.56 -20.04
CA ALA A 12 20.41 -39.15 -20.06
C ALA A 12 20.27 -38.64 -18.62
N ILE A 13 21.11 -37.67 -18.24
CA ILE A 13 20.97 -36.93 -16.99
C ILE A 13 19.86 -35.90 -17.20
N ILE A 14 18.70 -36.12 -16.57
CA ILE A 14 17.66 -35.10 -16.48
C ILE A 14 18.03 -34.20 -15.30
N ALA A 15 18.60 -33.04 -15.59
CA ALA A 15 18.73 -31.97 -14.60
C ALA A 15 17.35 -31.32 -14.42
N ALA A 16 16.66 -31.65 -13.33
CA ALA A 16 15.48 -30.91 -12.91
C ALA A 16 15.93 -29.53 -12.40
N LEU A 17 15.71 -28.48 -13.20
CA LEU A 17 15.75 -27.12 -12.67
C LEU A 17 14.57 -26.99 -11.69
N ALA A 18 14.85 -26.98 -10.40
CA ALA A 18 13.89 -26.56 -9.39
C ALA A 18 13.57 -25.08 -9.64
N TYR A 19 12.38 -24.82 -10.18
CA TYR A 19 11.79 -23.48 -10.20
C TYR A 19 11.34 -23.20 -8.76
N ALA A 20 12.23 -22.61 -7.95
CA ALA A 20 11.81 -22.01 -6.70
C ALA A 20 10.91 -20.81 -7.06
N PRO A 21 9.63 -20.76 -6.63
CA PRO A 21 8.90 -19.51 -6.74
C PRO A 21 9.69 -18.47 -5.96
N ALA A 22 9.98 -17.32 -6.57
CA ALA A 22 10.39 -16.16 -5.78
C ALA A 22 9.29 -15.96 -4.73
N SER A 23 9.63 -16.08 -3.43
CA SER A 23 8.64 -15.80 -2.39
C SER A 23 8.25 -14.35 -2.56
N GLN A 24 7.03 -14.10 -3.02
CA GLN A 24 6.49 -12.77 -3.04
C GLN A 24 6.38 -12.33 -1.57
N ALA A 25 7.06 -11.24 -1.22
CA ALA A 25 7.00 -10.69 0.11
C ALA A 25 5.53 -10.44 0.50
N VAL A 26 5.17 -10.85 1.71
CA VAL A 26 3.77 -10.93 2.12
C VAL A 26 3.31 -9.54 2.55
N ILE A 27 2.34 -8.97 1.83
CA ILE A 27 1.68 -7.73 2.28
C ILE A 27 0.88 -8.06 3.53
N LEU A 28 1.21 -7.41 4.64
CA LEU A 28 0.53 -7.54 5.92
C LEU A 28 -0.49 -6.43 6.12
N LEU A 29 -0.16 -5.22 5.65
CA LEU A 29 -0.95 -4.00 5.86
C LEU A 29 -1.22 -3.30 4.53
N ASN A 30 -2.48 -2.91 4.33
CA ASN A 30 -2.88 -1.98 3.28
C ASN A 30 -3.17 -0.60 3.89
N VAL A 31 -2.63 0.45 3.29
CA VAL A 31 -2.88 1.83 3.73
C VAL A 31 -3.77 2.53 2.70
N ASP A 32 -4.97 2.87 3.09
CA ASP A 32 -5.96 3.54 2.26
C ASP A 32 -6.01 5.04 2.55
N LEU A 33 -5.79 5.83 1.49
CA LEU A 33 -5.87 7.30 1.47
C LEU A 33 -6.99 7.80 0.54
N SER A 34 -7.97 6.97 0.21
CA SER A 34 -9.05 7.31 -0.72
C SER A 34 -9.98 8.40 -0.19
N VAL A 35 -10.05 8.55 1.14
CA VAL A 35 -10.83 9.60 1.80
C VAL A 35 -9.91 10.77 2.16
N VAL A 36 -10.25 11.96 1.66
CA VAL A 36 -9.48 13.18 1.91
C VAL A 36 -9.30 13.40 3.41
N ASN A 37 -8.06 13.69 3.82
CA ASN A 37 -7.67 13.95 5.21
C ASN A 37 -7.91 12.77 6.15
N HIS A 38 -7.97 11.55 5.63
CA HIS A 38 -7.99 10.34 6.45
C HIS A 38 -6.90 9.39 5.95
N ALA A 39 -6.32 8.65 6.88
CA ALA A 39 -5.52 7.47 6.58
C ALA A 39 -6.13 6.29 7.30
N THR A 40 -6.36 5.20 6.56
CA THR A 40 -6.88 3.95 7.13
C THR A 40 -5.86 2.84 6.92
N VAL A 41 -5.37 2.24 7.98
CA VAL A 41 -4.55 1.01 7.91
C VAL A 41 -5.49 -0.18 8.08
N ILE A 42 -5.40 -1.12 7.15
CA ILE A 42 -6.26 -2.30 7.06
C ILE A 42 -5.36 -3.53 7.12
N ALA A 43 -5.60 -4.40 8.10
CA ALA A 43 -4.91 -5.68 8.17
C ALA A 43 -5.34 -6.59 7.01
N THR A 44 -4.40 -7.34 6.46
CA THR A 44 -4.67 -8.37 5.46
C THR A 44 -4.71 -9.76 6.10
N ALA A 45 -4.97 -10.79 5.30
CA ALA A 45 -4.78 -12.19 5.70
C ALA A 45 -3.31 -12.65 5.63
N GLY A 46 -2.37 -11.73 5.39
CA GLY A 46 -0.94 -12.02 5.27
C GLY A 46 -0.36 -12.63 6.54
N ALA A 47 0.42 -13.70 6.36
CA ALA A 47 1.15 -14.34 7.45
C ALA A 47 2.47 -13.62 7.72
N SER A 48 2.83 -13.46 9.00
CA SER A 48 4.14 -12.94 9.40
C SER A 48 5.25 -13.80 8.81
N GLU A 49 6.29 -13.15 8.30
CA GLU A 49 7.49 -13.81 7.79
C GLU A 49 8.43 -14.29 8.91
N ALA A 50 8.25 -13.76 10.12
CA ALA A 50 9.12 -14.04 11.26
C ALA A 50 8.36 -14.29 12.56
N THR A 51 9.03 -15.00 13.48
CA THR A 51 8.61 -15.12 14.88
C THR A 51 9.42 -14.12 15.70
N VAL A 52 8.72 -13.17 16.34
CA VAL A 52 9.33 -12.09 17.11
C VAL A 52 8.39 -11.64 18.21
N SER A 53 8.96 -11.21 19.33
CA SER A 53 8.25 -10.64 20.47
C SER A 53 8.83 -9.25 20.76
N GLY A 54 8.00 -8.29 21.12
CA GLY A 54 8.43 -6.91 21.26
C GLY A 54 7.41 -6.02 21.96
N ASN A 55 7.83 -4.80 22.28
CA ASN A 55 6.99 -3.83 22.95
C ASN A 55 6.00 -3.18 21.97
N ASP A 56 4.71 -3.19 22.32
CA ASP A 56 3.65 -2.55 21.53
C ASP A 56 3.81 -1.02 21.44
N THR A 57 4.48 -0.39 22.41
CA THR A 57 4.75 1.06 22.35
C THR A 57 5.85 1.43 21.37
N LEU A 58 6.74 0.49 21.01
CA LEU A 58 7.65 0.69 19.88
C LEU A 58 6.90 0.43 18.57
N GLY A 59 6.01 -0.57 18.55
CA GLY A 59 5.07 -0.76 17.45
C GLY A 59 5.70 -1.29 16.16
N ALA A 60 4.96 -1.12 15.06
CA ALA A 60 5.31 -1.60 13.73
C ALA A 60 5.66 -0.43 12.82
N TYR A 61 6.86 -0.50 12.25
CA TYR A 61 7.43 0.56 11.42
C TYR A 61 7.27 0.23 9.93
N LEU A 62 6.49 1.06 9.25
CA LEU A 62 6.32 1.06 7.81
C LEU A 62 7.48 1.84 7.19
N GLU A 63 8.52 1.12 6.75
CA GLU A 63 9.73 1.71 6.20
C GLU A 63 9.44 2.50 4.92
N GLY A 64 10.01 3.69 4.81
CA GLY A 64 9.97 4.50 3.59
C GLY A 64 8.56 4.97 3.23
N PHE A 65 7.68 5.16 4.20
CA PHE A 65 6.31 5.60 3.99
C PHE A 65 6.21 7.03 3.43
N PHE A 66 7.14 7.91 3.81
CA PHE A 66 7.26 9.29 3.34
C PHE A 66 8.40 9.43 2.33
N SER A 67 8.23 10.30 1.33
CA SER A 67 9.26 10.57 0.32
C SER A 67 10.35 11.55 0.77
N SER A 68 10.09 12.32 1.82
CA SER A 68 10.98 13.38 2.32
C SER A 68 10.63 13.74 3.77
N PRO A 69 11.55 14.37 4.52
CA PRO A 69 11.25 15.02 5.80
C PRO A 69 10.07 15.98 5.70
N GLY A 70 9.32 16.17 6.80
CA GLY A 70 8.13 16.99 6.79
C GLY A 70 7.49 17.17 8.16
N THR A 71 6.16 17.17 8.20
CA THR A 71 5.40 17.41 9.42
C THR A 71 5.61 16.27 10.43
N SER A 72 5.92 16.62 11.68
CA SER A 72 5.97 15.64 12.77
C SER A 72 4.58 15.12 13.09
N ILE A 73 4.51 13.83 13.43
CA ILE A 73 3.26 13.15 13.76
C ILE A 73 3.44 12.50 15.13
N SER A 74 2.52 12.81 16.04
CA SER A 74 2.55 12.28 17.40
C SER A 74 1.12 12.07 17.90
N PHE A 75 0.41 11.16 17.26
CA PHE A 75 -0.95 10.81 17.60
C PHE A 75 -0.96 9.59 18.52
N PHE A 76 -0.96 9.82 19.83
CA PHE A 76 -0.80 8.74 20.81
C PHE A 76 -2.06 7.93 21.10
N THR A 77 -3.25 8.45 20.81
CA THR A 77 -4.57 7.78 21.01
C THR A 77 -5.65 8.50 20.19
N SER A 78 -5.66 8.33 18.87
CA SER A 78 -6.66 9.00 18.02
C SER A 78 -7.14 8.20 16.81
N GLY A 79 -6.70 6.95 16.69
CA GLY A 79 -7.22 6.02 15.71
C GLY A 79 -8.59 5.50 16.15
N ASP A 80 -9.53 5.43 15.21
CA ASP A 80 -10.82 4.76 15.39
C ASP A 80 -10.79 3.40 14.69
N GLY A 81 -11.06 2.33 15.43
CA GLY A 81 -11.08 0.97 14.90
C GLY A 81 -10.69 -0.11 15.91
N ASP A 82 -10.43 -1.31 15.39
CA ASP A 82 -10.15 -2.55 16.11
C ASP A 82 -8.83 -3.20 15.68
N PHE A 83 -7.93 -2.41 15.08
CA PHE A 83 -6.62 -2.86 14.63
C PHE A 83 -5.83 -3.50 15.77
N THR A 84 -5.28 -4.69 15.53
CA THR A 84 -4.38 -5.37 16.47
C THR A 84 -3.58 -6.48 15.79
N ASN A 85 -2.57 -7.05 16.45
CA ASN A 85 -1.94 -8.29 15.99
C ASN A 85 -2.78 -9.51 16.41
N THR A 86 -2.78 -10.57 15.58
CA THR A 86 -3.71 -11.72 15.75
C THR A 86 -3.56 -12.45 17.09
N LEU A 87 -2.40 -12.35 17.74
CA LEU A 87 -2.07 -13.11 18.94
C LEU A 87 -2.35 -12.36 20.24
N ASN A 88 -2.78 -11.10 20.18
CA ASN A 88 -3.04 -10.28 21.36
C ASN A 88 -4.40 -9.56 21.24
N PRO A 89 -5.05 -9.21 22.37
CA PRO A 89 -6.31 -8.47 22.38
C PRO A 89 -6.13 -7.00 21.98
N ALA A 90 -7.05 -6.50 21.13
CA ALA A 90 -7.11 -5.09 20.77
C ALA A 90 -7.44 -4.18 21.96
N ASP A 91 -6.83 -3.00 22.02
CA ASP A 91 -7.15 -1.96 23.00
C ASP A 91 -8.04 -0.83 22.44
N GLY A 92 -8.22 -0.80 21.11
CA GLY A 92 -9.00 0.22 20.39
C GLY A 92 -8.37 1.62 20.38
N ASN A 93 -7.08 1.76 20.71
CA ASN A 93 -6.42 3.06 20.88
C ASN A 93 -5.17 3.23 20.01
N THR A 94 -5.15 2.61 18.83
CA THR A 94 -3.96 2.61 17.96
C THR A 94 -3.49 4.01 17.59
N GLY A 95 -2.21 4.26 17.89
CA GLY A 95 -1.50 5.50 17.61
C GLY A 95 -0.78 5.49 16.26
N MET A 96 -0.39 6.70 15.84
CA MET A 96 0.43 6.94 14.66
C MET A 96 1.53 7.94 15.01
N PHE A 97 2.77 7.58 14.68
CA PHE A 97 3.97 8.35 15.01
C PHE A 97 4.91 8.47 13.82
N ARG A 98 5.60 9.61 13.74
CA ARG A 98 6.70 9.83 12.82
C ARG A 98 7.89 10.35 13.62
N GLY A 99 8.91 9.53 13.70
CA GLY A 99 10.12 9.78 14.49
C GLY A 99 10.94 10.99 14.07
N ASN A 100 11.97 11.26 14.88
CA ASN A 100 13.00 12.25 14.61
C ASN A 100 12.43 13.65 14.25
N ASP A 101 11.40 14.10 14.96
CA ASP A 101 10.71 15.38 14.75
C ASP A 101 10.25 15.59 13.29
N GLY A 102 9.81 14.53 12.62
CA GLY A 102 9.36 14.57 11.22
C GLY A 102 10.49 14.41 10.20
N LEU A 103 11.73 14.17 10.64
CA LEU A 103 12.84 13.83 9.75
C LEU A 103 12.82 12.36 9.32
N ASP A 104 12.18 11.50 10.11
CA ASP A 104 12.05 10.09 9.77
C ASP A 104 11.19 9.90 8.50
N LEU A 105 11.54 8.91 7.69
CA LEU A 105 10.85 8.61 6.44
C LEU A 105 9.86 7.47 6.56
N GLY A 106 9.84 6.74 7.67
CA GLY A 106 8.81 5.75 7.93
C GLY A 106 7.65 6.30 8.74
N LEU A 107 6.63 5.45 8.86
CA LEU A 107 5.48 5.65 9.71
C LEU A 107 5.45 4.54 10.74
N ASN A 108 5.35 4.91 12.00
CA ASN A 108 5.10 3.96 13.07
C ASN A 108 3.61 3.91 13.40
N VAL A 109 3.09 2.70 13.51
CA VAL A 109 1.80 2.37 14.10
C VAL A 109 2.11 1.69 15.42
N PHE A 110 1.39 1.97 16.50
CA PHE A 110 1.72 1.45 17.83
C PHE A 110 0.52 1.50 18.77
N GLY A 111 0.64 0.89 19.95
CA GLY A 111 -0.38 0.99 21.00
C GLY A 111 -1.72 0.41 20.55
N TRP A 112 -1.70 -0.79 19.96
CA TRP A 112 -2.89 -1.46 19.44
C TRP A 112 -3.35 -2.63 20.31
N SER A 113 -2.63 -2.92 21.39
CA SER A 113 -2.86 -4.07 22.24
C SER A 113 -3.02 -3.67 23.70
N THR A 114 -3.86 -4.39 24.44
CA THR A 114 -3.90 -4.21 25.90
C THR A 114 -2.68 -4.81 26.60
N ASP A 115 -1.91 -5.64 25.88
CA ASP A 115 -0.68 -6.25 26.35
C ASP A 115 0.52 -5.36 26.01
N GLY A 116 1.41 -5.10 26.97
CA GLY A 116 2.62 -4.32 26.74
C GLY A 116 3.69 -5.02 25.89
N THR A 117 3.59 -6.34 25.76
CA THR A 117 4.42 -7.14 24.85
C THR A 117 3.50 -7.93 23.93
N VAL A 118 3.76 -7.85 22.63
CA VAL A 118 3.00 -8.54 21.60
C VAL A 118 3.89 -9.48 20.80
N ASP A 119 3.27 -10.54 20.29
CA ASP A 119 3.96 -11.61 19.58
C ASP A 119 3.50 -11.71 18.12
N PHE A 120 4.46 -11.98 17.25
CA PHE A 120 4.23 -12.48 15.90
C PHE A 120 4.81 -13.89 15.78
N SER A 121 4.12 -14.74 15.03
CA SER A 121 4.58 -16.11 14.74
C SER A 121 4.68 -16.31 13.24
N ALA A 122 5.84 -16.79 12.77
CA ALA A 122 6.08 -17.03 11.36
C ALA A 122 5.03 -18.01 10.79
N GLY A 123 4.47 -17.67 9.63
CA GLY A 123 3.44 -18.48 8.96
C GLY A 123 2.03 -18.35 9.55
N THR A 124 1.83 -17.50 10.56
CA THR A 124 0.50 -17.16 11.12
C THR A 124 0.10 -15.76 10.69
N GLN A 125 -1.20 -15.51 10.47
CA GLN A 125 -1.72 -14.18 10.16
C GLN A 125 -1.18 -13.14 11.15
N ALA A 126 -0.59 -12.06 10.63
CA ALA A 126 0.11 -11.08 11.47
C ALA A 126 -0.85 -10.13 12.21
N PHE A 127 -1.77 -9.51 11.47
CA PHE A 127 -2.68 -8.49 11.98
C PHE A 127 -4.14 -8.82 11.67
N THR A 128 -5.03 -8.18 12.42
CA THR A 128 -6.49 -8.18 12.18
C THR A 128 -7.06 -6.77 12.36
N GLY A 129 -8.28 -6.56 11.87
CA GLY A 129 -8.99 -5.30 12.04
C GLY A 129 -8.48 -4.16 11.14
N SER A 130 -8.86 -2.94 11.52
CA SER A 130 -8.43 -1.72 10.84
C SER A 130 -8.44 -0.53 11.80
N VAL A 131 -7.71 0.53 11.45
CA VAL A 131 -7.70 1.79 12.19
C VAL A 131 -7.72 2.95 11.20
N THR A 132 -8.51 3.98 11.50
CA THR A 132 -8.57 5.23 10.74
C THR A 132 -8.17 6.42 11.60
N TRP A 133 -7.27 7.28 11.08
CA TRP A 133 -6.95 8.57 11.68
C TRP A 133 -7.47 9.73 10.83
N ARG A 134 -7.90 10.80 11.51
CA ARG A 134 -8.14 12.11 10.89
C ARG A 134 -6.85 12.92 10.85
N LEU A 135 -6.51 13.43 9.66
CA LEU A 135 -5.26 14.11 9.39
C LEU A 135 -5.48 15.60 9.09
N SER A 136 -4.45 16.41 9.33
CA SER A 136 -4.39 17.74 8.72
C SER A 136 -4.15 17.60 7.22
N SER A 137 -4.58 18.60 6.45
CA SER A 137 -4.33 18.61 4.99
C SER A 137 -2.83 18.57 4.65
N ALA A 138 -1.96 19.11 5.51
CA ALA A 138 -0.52 19.08 5.31
C ALA A 138 0.01 17.63 5.38
N ILE A 139 -0.31 16.93 6.46
CA ILE A 139 0.08 15.53 6.65
C ILE A 139 -0.50 14.68 5.51
N TYR A 140 -1.80 14.76 5.24
CA TYR A 140 -2.44 13.98 4.17
C TYR A 140 -1.77 14.16 2.80
N ASN A 141 -1.37 15.38 2.43
CA ASN A 141 -0.64 15.62 1.18
C ASN A 141 0.75 14.99 1.16
N GLU A 142 1.46 14.96 2.29
CA GLU A 142 2.74 14.25 2.42
C GLU A 142 2.56 12.74 2.21
N LEU A 143 1.49 12.16 2.75
CA LEU A 143 1.19 10.73 2.58
C LEU A 143 0.85 10.36 1.12
N LEU A 144 0.21 11.27 0.37
CA LEU A 144 -0.14 11.02 -1.04
C LEU A 144 1.08 10.94 -1.96
N VAL A 145 2.16 11.65 -1.65
CA VAL A 145 3.40 11.66 -2.45
C VAL A 145 4.42 10.60 -2.01
N GLY A 146 4.15 9.94 -0.89
CA GLY A 146 4.97 8.83 -0.40
C GLY A 146 5.03 7.63 -1.35
N PRO A 147 6.01 6.73 -1.16
CA PRO A 147 6.09 5.46 -1.89
C PRO A 147 4.81 4.62 -1.78
N PRO A 148 4.53 3.76 -2.78
CA PRO A 148 3.31 2.94 -2.79
C PRO A 148 3.41 1.66 -1.95
N SER A 149 4.59 1.32 -1.44
CA SER A 149 4.83 0.11 -0.64
C SER A 149 6.21 0.18 0.00
N GLY A 150 6.42 -0.64 1.02
CA GLY A 150 7.71 -0.79 1.69
C GLY A 150 7.73 -1.99 2.62
N ASN A 151 8.83 -2.14 3.33
CA ASN A 151 8.99 -3.19 4.33
C ASN A 151 8.31 -2.81 5.65
N LEU A 152 7.90 -3.83 6.39
CA LEU A 152 7.29 -3.69 7.70
C LEU A 152 8.16 -4.35 8.76
N TYR A 153 8.66 -3.55 9.71
CA TYR A 153 9.55 -3.99 10.76
C TYR A 153 8.88 -3.95 12.13
N PHE A 154 9.27 -4.87 13.01
CA PHE A 154 8.83 -4.92 14.40
C PHE A 154 9.90 -5.52 15.32
N PRO A 155 10.03 -5.05 16.58
CA PRO A 155 9.52 -3.78 17.08
C PRO A 155 10.41 -2.62 16.60
N ALA A 156 9.79 -1.51 16.16
CA ALA A 156 10.52 -0.29 15.77
C ALA A 156 9.57 0.91 15.72
N ASP A 157 9.99 2.06 16.26
CA ASP A 157 9.26 3.33 16.18
C ASP A 157 9.84 4.32 15.15
N SER A 158 11.08 4.07 14.72
CA SER A 158 11.85 4.94 13.86
C SER A 158 12.94 4.16 13.13
N SER A 159 13.57 4.81 12.14
CA SER A 159 14.63 4.20 11.33
C SER A 159 15.88 3.81 12.12
N ASP A 160 16.15 4.44 13.26
CA ASP A 160 17.30 4.10 14.12
C ASP A 160 17.12 2.81 14.91
N ASP A 161 15.89 2.29 15.04
CA ASP A 161 15.60 0.98 15.63
C ASP A 161 15.86 -0.19 14.67
N LEU A 162 15.91 0.07 13.35
CA LEU A 162 16.00 -0.97 12.33
C LEU A 162 17.16 -1.98 12.52
N PRO A 163 18.35 -1.60 13.02
CA PRO A 163 19.41 -2.57 13.32
C PRO A 163 19.02 -3.66 14.34
N GLY A 164 18.05 -3.39 15.21
CA GLY A 164 17.52 -4.34 16.20
C GLY A 164 16.15 -4.91 15.87
N ALA A 165 15.47 -4.36 14.85
CA ALA A 165 14.13 -4.77 14.45
C ALA A 165 14.13 -5.98 13.52
N THR A 166 13.01 -6.70 13.49
CA THR A 166 12.79 -7.86 12.61
C THR A 166 11.85 -7.49 11.48
N LEU A 167 12.21 -7.83 10.23
CA LEU A 167 11.30 -7.76 9.09
C LEU A 167 10.18 -8.80 9.29
N ILE A 168 8.93 -8.35 9.39
CA ILE A 168 7.76 -9.23 9.56
C ILE A 168 6.94 -9.36 8.27
N GLY A 169 7.14 -8.47 7.30
CA GLY A 169 6.51 -8.54 5.99
C GLY A 169 6.56 -7.19 5.28
N GLN A 170 5.53 -6.85 4.50
CA GLN A 170 5.45 -5.59 3.76
C GLN A 170 4.14 -4.84 3.98
N TRP A 171 4.14 -3.55 3.67
CA TRP A 171 2.94 -2.73 3.58
C TRP A 171 2.76 -2.23 2.13
N SER A 172 1.52 -1.93 1.76
CA SER A 172 1.21 -1.32 0.46
C SER A 172 0.13 -0.26 0.60
N ARG A 173 0.20 0.81 -0.18
CA ARG A 173 -0.85 1.81 -0.28
C ARG A 173 -1.90 1.36 -1.30
N VAL A 174 -3.16 1.43 -0.91
CA VAL A 174 -4.29 1.22 -1.84
C VAL A 174 -4.27 2.33 -2.88
N ALA A 175 -4.37 1.95 -4.16
CA ALA A 175 -4.43 2.93 -5.24
C ALA A 175 -5.69 3.81 -5.05
N VAL A 176 -5.48 5.12 -4.88
CA VAL A 176 -6.57 6.10 -4.85
C VAL A 176 -7.08 6.24 -6.30
N PRO A 177 -8.36 5.92 -6.59
CA PRO A 177 -8.88 6.10 -7.95
C PRO A 177 -8.79 7.57 -8.35
N GLU A 178 -8.15 7.87 -9.48
CA GLU A 178 -8.19 9.24 -10.01
C GLU A 178 -9.64 9.64 -10.27
N PRO A 179 -10.05 10.88 -9.94
CA PRO A 179 -11.38 11.36 -10.28
C PRO A 179 -11.54 11.25 -11.81
N SER A 180 -12.48 10.41 -12.22
CA SER A 180 -12.56 9.93 -13.59
C SER A 180 -12.73 11.09 -14.57
N ASN A 181 -11.84 11.17 -15.56
CA ASN A 181 -11.69 12.24 -16.56
C ASN A 181 -12.92 12.43 -17.49
N TRP A 182 -14.04 11.75 -17.23
CA TRP A 182 -15.26 11.80 -18.03
C TRP A 182 -15.86 13.21 -18.11
N VAL A 183 -15.66 14.06 -17.09
CA VAL A 183 -16.12 15.46 -17.13
C VAL A 183 -15.36 16.28 -18.19
N ALA A 184 -14.06 16.03 -18.39
CA ALA A 184 -13.26 16.72 -19.40
C ALA A 184 -13.59 16.25 -20.84
N ILE A 185 -13.94 14.97 -21.00
CA ILE A 185 -14.32 14.39 -22.30
C ILE A 185 -15.74 14.83 -22.71
N ILE A 186 -16.69 14.86 -21.79
CA ILE A 186 -18.07 15.31 -22.09
C ILE A 186 -18.12 16.82 -22.33
N GLY A 187 -17.31 17.62 -21.62
CA GLY A 187 -17.21 19.06 -21.82
C GLY A 187 -16.59 19.49 -23.15
N SER A 188 -15.68 18.68 -23.72
CA SER A 188 -15.05 18.96 -25.02
C SER A 188 -15.93 18.58 -26.22
N VAL A 189 -16.80 17.58 -26.08
CA VAL A 189 -17.77 17.18 -27.12
C VAL A 189 -18.94 18.17 -27.24
N THR A 190 -19.37 18.78 -26.13
CA THR A 190 -20.43 19.81 -26.17
C THR A 190 -19.95 21.14 -26.79
N LEU A 191 -18.68 21.52 -26.59
CA LEU A 191 -18.14 22.76 -27.17
C LEU A 191 -17.91 22.67 -28.69
N LEU A 192 -17.49 21.51 -29.21
CA LEU A 192 -17.34 21.27 -30.65
C LEU A 192 -18.69 21.16 -31.38
N GLY A 193 -19.73 20.63 -30.72
CA GLY A 193 -21.09 20.58 -31.27
C GLY A 193 -21.72 21.96 -31.48
N LEU A 194 -21.43 22.94 -30.62
CA LEU A 194 -22.00 24.29 -30.74
C LEU A 194 -21.35 25.12 -31.86
N VAL A 195 -20.06 24.88 -32.15
CA VAL A 195 -19.33 25.58 -33.23
C VAL A 195 -19.72 25.05 -34.62
N GLY A 196 -20.02 23.75 -34.74
CA GLY A 196 -20.52 23.16 -36.00
C GLY A 196 -21.91 23.65 -36.42
N TYR A 197 -22.80 23.90 -35.46
CA TYR A 197 -24.19 24.28 -35.75
C TYR A 197 -24.33 25.69 -36.36
N ARG A 198 -23.41 26.62 -36.06
CA ARG A 198 -23.44 27.99 -36.60
C ARG A 198 -23.00 28.09 -38.07
N ARG A 199 -22.18 27.16 -38.56
CA ARG A 199 -21.60 27.24 -39.91
C ARG A 199 -22.55 26.73 -41.01
N PHE A 200 -23.55 25.92 -40.65
CA PHE A 200 -24.47 25.30 -41.62
C PHE A 200 -25.72 26.13 -41.94
N ARG A 201 -26.02 27.19 -41.16
CA ARG A 201 -27.24 28.00 -41.32
C ARG A 201 -27.05 29.26 -42.19
N GLY A 202 -25.84 29.49 -42.71
CA GLY A 202 -25.47 30.71 -43.45
C GLY A 202 -25.62 30.66 -44.98
N SER A 203 -25.98 29.53 -45.59
CA SER A 203 -26.07 29.42 -47.06
C SER A 203 -27.46 29.03 -47.53
N LYS A 204 -28.37 30.00 -47.58
CA LYS A 204 -29.48 29.95 -48.55
C LYS A 204 -29.40 31.20 -49.43
N SER A 205 -28.86 30.96 -50.62
CA SER A 205 -28.83 31.85 -51.77
C SER A 205 -30.25 32.28 -52.14
N VAL A 206 -30.42 33.59 -52.35
CA VAL A 206 -31.59 34.21 -52.97
C VAL A 206 -31.60 33.82 -54.44
N VAL A 207 -32.61 33.08 -54.88
CA VAL A 207 -32.94 32.94 -56.30
C VAL A 207 -34.36 33.48 -56.47
N GLY A 208 -34.47 34.62 -57.15
CA GLY A 208 -35.73 35.26 -57.48
C GLY A 208 -36.48 34.51 -58.59
N PRO A 209 -37.80 34.70 -58.73
CA PRO A 209 -38.55 34.14 -59.83
C PRO A 209 -38.39 35.00 -61.08
N THR A 210 -37.98 34.37 -62.18
CA THR A 210 -38.31 34.79 -63.54
C THR A 210 -39.67 34.22 -63.93
N GLU A 211 -40.40 35.02 -64.71
CA GLU A 211 -41.74 34.86 -65.30
C GLU A 211 -42.95 35.28 -64.44
#